data_AF-A0A9E3FLH0-F1
#
_entry.id   AF-A0A9E3FLH0-F1
#
_cell.length_a   1.000
_cell.length_b   1.000
_cell.length_c   1.000
_cell.angle_alpha   90.00
_cell.angle_beta   90.00
_cell.angle_gamma   90.00
#
_symmetry.space_group_name_H-M   'P 1'
#
loop_
_entity.id
_entity.type
_entity.pdbx_description
1 polymer ?
#
loop_
_entity_poly.entity_id
_entity_poly.type
_entity_poly.pdbx_seq_one_letter_code
_entity_poly.pdbx_strand_id
1 'polypeptide(L)'
;MPHQSDLQWFTIVPIAQSRSSYDGLLVFAFMLLSGSIASVAIHRLASDRLRRAPAWDCGYPDGNPAIQYTASSFSQPIRRVFGPLVFGAREIGEMPPPGSAATARLTVVMHDLIWEGLYAPIAKLIGFATLRINVLQFLTIRRYLTLVFVALVLLLVVLSL
;
A
#
# COMPACT_ATOMS: atom_id res chain seq x y z
N MET A 1 -7.59 -58.72 -4.19
CA MET A 1 -8.58 -57.81 -3.59
C MET A 1 -9.82 -57.83 -4.46
N PRO A 2 -11.05 -57.70 -3.91
CA PRO A 2 -12.25 -57.68 -4.74
C PRO A 2 -12.16 -56.52 -5.73
N HIS A 3 -12.33 -56.82 -7.01
CA HIS A 3 -12.35 -55.83 -8.08
C HIS A 3 -13.64 -55.02 -7.91
N GLN A 4 -13.57 -53.80 -7.34
CA GLN A 4 -14.69 -52.86 -7.32
C GLN A 4 -14.89 -52.28 -8.74
N SER A 5 -15.37 -53.13 -9.65
CA SER A 5 -15.59 -52.79 -11.06
C SER A 5 -16.92 -52.06 -11.30
N ASP A 6 -17.86 -52.13 -10.34
CA ASP A 6 -19.19 -51.53 -10.47
C ASP A 6 -19.30 -50.08 -9.96
N LEU A 7 -18.28 -49.54 -9.28
CA LEU A 7 -18.31 -48.20 -8.64
C LEU A 7 -17.16 -47.29 -9.10
N GLN A 8 -16.73 -47.43 -10.36
CA GLN A 8 -15.54 -46.74 -10.91
C GLN A 8 -15.61 -45.20 -10.84
N TRP A 9 -16.81 -44.62 -10.81
CA TRP A 9 -16.98 -43.16 -10.78
C TRP A 9 -16.86 -42.54 -9.37
N PHE A 10 -17.05 -43.34 -8.31
CA PHE A 10 -17.01 -42.88 -6.92
C PHE A 10 -15.66 -43.12 -6.23
N THR A 11 -14.82 -44.01 -6.76
CA THR A 11 -13.57 -44.43 -6.12
C THR A 11 -12.36 -43.84 -6.83
N ILE A 12 -11.45 -43.20 -6.10
CA ILE A 12 -10.18 -42.72 -6.67
C ILE A 12 -9.30 -43.96 -6.95
N VAL A 13 -9.05 -44.25 -8.23
CA VAL A 13 -8.25 -45.42 -8.65
C VAL A 13 -6.80 -45.28 -8.15
N PRO A 14 -6.26 -46.25 -7.40
CA PRO A 14 -4.91 -46.16 -6.86
C PRO A 14 -3.89 -46.34 -7.99
N ILE A 15 -2.95 -45.40 -8.10
CA ILE A 15 -1.87 -45.43 -9.11
C ILE A 15 -0.84 -46.54 -8.81
N ALA A 16 -0.84 -47.10 -7.58
CA ALA A 16 0.02 -48.21 -7.16
C ALA A 16 -0.67 -49.09 -6.10
N GLN A 17 -0.42 -50.41 -6.14
CA GLN A 17 -1.03 -51.42 -5.26
C GLN A 17 -0.78 -51.22 -3.76
N SER A 18 0.18 -50.37 -3.38
CA SER A 18 0.51 -50.03 -2.00
C SER A 18 -0.28 -48.84 -1.43
N ARG A 19 -1.18 -48.21 -2.22
CA ARG A 19 -1.98 -47.05 -1.77
C ARG A 19 -3.44 -47.44 -1.55
N SER A 20 -4.00 -47.07 -0.41
CA SER A 20 -5.42 -47.22 -0.11
C SER A 20 -6.29 -46.48 -1.12
N SER A 21 -7.29 -47.16 -1.67
CA SER A 21 -8.34 -46.56 -2.48
C SER A 21 -9.40 -45.97 -1.56
N TYR A 22 -9.73 -44.69 -1.74
CA TYR A 22 -10.78 -44.02 -0.98
C TYR A 22 -11.95 -43.69 -1.91
N ASP A 23 -13.15 -44.00 -1.46
CA ASP A 23 -14.40 -43.55 -2.10
C ASP A 23 -14.66 -42.10 -1.72
N GLY A 24 -14.68 -41.21 -2.71
CA GLY A 24 -14.85 -39.77 -2.51
C GLY A 24 -16.22 -39.43 -1.91
N LEU A 25 -17.27 -40.19 -2.26
CA LEU A 25 -18.60 -40.02 -1.69
C LEU A 25 -18.63 -40.48 -0.23
N LEU A 26 -17.92 -41.55 0.11
CA LEU A 26 -17.77 -42.00 1.50
C LEU A 26 -16.99 -40.99 2.34
N VAL A 27 -15.90 -40.43 1.82
CA VAL A 27 -15.13 -39.37 2.50
C VAL A 27 -15.99 -38.12 2.68
N PHE A 28 -16.75 -37.73 1.66
CA PHE A 28 -17.67 -36.59 1.73
C PHE A 28 -18.79 -36.82 2.75
N ALA A 29 -19.43 -38.00 2.74
CA ALA A 29 -20.46 -38.37 3.71
C ALA A 29 -19.90 -38.39 5.14
N PHE A 30 -18.67 -38.89 5.32
CA PHE A 30 -17.98 -38.86 6.61
C PHE A 30 -17.68 -37.43 7.07
N MET A 31 -17.16 -36.56 6.19
CA MET A 31 -16.91 -35.15 6.50
C MET A 31 -18.20 -34.41 6.86
N LEU A 32 -19.27 -34.62 6.10
CA LEU A 32 -20.58 -34.04 6.39
C LEU A 32 -21.13 -34.53 7.72
N LEU A 33 -21.12 -35.84 7.96
CA LEU A 33 -21.65 -36.43 9.19
C LEU A 33 -20.84 -35.98 10.41
N SER A 34 -19.51 -36.11 10.36
CA SER A 34 -18.63 -35.69 11.46
C SER A 34 -18.70 -34.19 11.72
N GLY A 35 -18.72 -33.36 10.67
CA GLY A 35 -18.88 -31.90 10.78
C GLY A 35 -20.24 -31.50 11.34
N SER A 36 -21.32 -32.18 10.94
CA SER A 36 -22.67 -31.92 11.46
C SER A 36 -22.80 -32.34 12.92
N ILE A 37 -22.28 -33.52 13.29
CA ILE A 37 -22.24 -33.98 14.68
C ILE A 37 -21.42 -33.01 15.52
N ALA A 38 -20.24 -32.58 15.05
CA ALA A 38 -19.40 -31.61 15.74
C ALA A 38 -20.12 -30.26 15.91
N SER A 39 -20.78 -29.75 14.87
CA SER A 39 -21.55 -28.50 14.93
C SER A 39 -22.70 -28.60 15.94
N VAL A 40 -23.51 -29.67 15.88
CA VAL A 40 -24.61 -29.88 16.84
C VAL A 40 -24.06 -30.06 18.26
N ALA A 41 -22.96 -30.79 18.43
CA ALA A 41 -22.31 -30.97 19.72
C ALA A 41 -21.79 -29.65 20.28
N ILE A 42 -21.13 -28.82 19.47
CA ILE A 42 -20.66 -27.49 19.88
C ILE A 42 -21.87 -26.62 20.25
N HIS A 43 -22.91 -26.54 19.43
CA HIS A 43 -24.07 -25.69 19.73
C HIS A 43 -24.89 -26.15 20.95
N ARG A 44 -24.90 -27.46 21.26
CA ARG A 44 -25.66 -28.00 22.40
C ARG A 44 -24.87 -28.15 23.69
N LEU A 45 -23.58 -28.46 23.60
CA LEU A 45 -22.72 -28.73 24.75
C LEU A 45 -21.70 -27.61 25.03
N ALA A 46 -21.37 -26.75 24.07
CA ALA A 46 -20.47 -25.64 24.36
C ALA A 46 -21.16 -24.64 25.27
N SER A 47 -20.40 -24.16 26.25
CA SER A 47 -20.84 -23.10 27.14
C SER A 47 -20.95 -21.79 26.35
N ASP A 48 -22.16 -21.23 26.31
CA ASP A 48 -22.45 -19.88 25.83
C ASP A 48 -22.01 -18.78 26.82
N ARG A 49 -21.55 -19.18 28.01
CA ARG A 49 -21.08 -18.25 29.04
C ARG A 49 -19.88 -17.45 28.55
N LEU A 50 -20.15 -16.21 28.16
CA LEU A 50 -19.12 -15.22 27.88
C LEU A 50 -18.61 -14.65 29.20
N ARG A 51 -17.32 -14.85 29.48
CA ARG A 51 -16.63 -14.14 30.56
C ARG A 51 -16.15 -12.80 30.02
N ARG A 52 -16.59 -11.70 30.64
CA ARG A 52 -15.96 -10.39 30.41
C ARG A 52 -14.60 -10.40 31.08
N ALA A 53 -13.57 -10.20 30.28
CA ALA A 53 -12.20 -9.98 30.73
C ALA A 53 -11.70 -8.71 30.03
N PRO A 54 -10.63 -8.08 30.54
CA PRO A 54 -9.92 -7.06 29.79
C PRO A 54 -9.55 -7.55 28.39
N ALA A 55 -9.45 -6.62 27.44
CA ALA A 55 -8.94 -6.94 26.11
C ALA A 55 -7.51 -7.49 26.23
N TRP A 56 -7.16 -8.41 25.33
CA TRP A 56 -5.78 -8.90 25.24
C TRP A 56 -4.86 -7.73 24.88
N ASP A 57 -3.90 -7.44 25.76
CA ASP A 57 -3.04 -6.26 25.73
C ASP A 57 -1.60 -6.56 25.30
N CYS A 58 -1.34 -7.78 24.81
CA CYS A 58 0.00 -8.27 24.44
C CYS A 58 1.05 -8.13 25.56
N GLY A 59 0.62 -8.09 26.83
CA GLY A 59 1.51 -7.94 27.99
C GLY A 59 1.73 -6.48 28.43
N TYR A 60 0.93 -5.53 27.95
CA TYR A 60 0.99 -4.12 28.31
C TYR A 60 -0.35 -3.59 28.85
N PRO A 61 -0.63 -3.77 30.16
CA PRO A 61 -1.95 -3.48 30.74
C PRO A 61 -2.31 -2.00 30.82
N ASP A 62 -1.33 -1.11 30.79
CA ASP A 62 -1.55 0.33 30.84
C ASP A 62 -1.72 0.91 29.44
N GLY A 63 -2.78 1.69 29.23
CA GLY A 63 -3.09 2.37 27.97
C GLY A 63 -2.16 3.55 27.64
N ASN A 64 -0.85 3.32 27.58
CA ASN A 64 0.15 4.34 27.28
C ASN A 64 0.16 4.69 25.77
N PRO A 65 0.08 5.96 25.35
CA PRO A 65 0.22 6.34 23.95
C PRO A 65 1.51 5.83 23.28
N ALA A 66 2.59 5.61 24.05
CA ALA A 66 3.87 5.12 23.54
C ALA A 66 3.83 3.66 23.06
N ILE A 67 2.86 2.85 23.49
CA ILE A 67 2.67 1.46 23.05
C ILE A 67 1.61 1.33 21.95
N GLN A 68 0.98 2.44 21.57
CA GLN A 68 -0.06 2.45 20.54
C GLN A 68 0.54 2.58 19.15
N TYR A 69 -0.21 2.08 18.17
CA TYR A 69 0.13 2.31 16.77
C TYR A 69 0.13 3.80 16.45
N THR A 70 1.21 4.25 15.83
CA THR A 70 1.39 5.63 15.41
C THR A 70 0.86 5.84 14.00
N ALA A 71 0.76 7.10 13.56
CA ALA A 71 0.40 7.44 12.19
C ALA A 71 1.30 6.75 11.13
N SER A 72 2.57 6.49 11.44
CA SER A 72 3.47 5.78 10.52
C SER A 72 3.09 4.31 10.33
N SER A 73 2.54 3.68 11.37
CA SER A 73 2.03 2.30 11.35
C SER A 73 0.76 2.21 10.50
N PHE A 74 -0.19 3.12 10.71
CA PHE A 74 -1.43 3.17 9.94
C PHE A 74 -1.22 3.51 8.45
N SER A 75 -0.26 4.37 8.14
CA SER A 75 0.07 4.75 6.76
C SER A 75 0.93 3.72 6.02
N GLN A 76 1.53 2.75 6.73
CA GLN A 76 2.46 1.79 6.14
C GLN A 76 1.89 0.95 4.98
N PRO A 77 0.68 0.37 5.07
CA PRO A 77 0.15 -0.43 3.97
C PRO A 77 -0.03 0.39 2.70
N ILE A 78 -0.59 1.59 2.83
CA ILE A 78 -0.80 2.53 1.72
C ILE A 78 0.55 2.94 1.13
N ARG A 79 1.52 3.28 1.98
CA ARG A 79 2.87 3.65 1.55
C ARG A 79 3.60 2.51 0.87
N ARG A 80 3.44 1.25 1.30
CA ARG A 80 4.08 0.10 0.64
C ARG A 80 3.47 -0.22 -0.73
N VAL A 81 2.16 -0.04 -0.89
CA VAL A 81 1.46 -0.33 -2.14
C VAL A 81 1.66 0.80 -3.16
N PHE A 82 1.46 2.06 -2.76
CA PHE A 82 1.42 3.20 -3.68
C PHE A 82 2.66 4.10 -3.62
N GLY A 83 3.34 4.12 -2.47
CA GLY A 83 4.46 5.01 -2.21
C GLY A 83 5.65 4.85 -3.17
N PRO A 84 6.08 3.64 -3.57
CA PRO A 84 7.20 3.49 -4.50
C PRO A 84 6.94 4.12 -5.87
N LEU A 85 5.70 4.06 -6.36
CA LEU A 85 5.33 4.57 -7.69
C LEU A 85 5.16 6.09 -7.68
N VAL A 86 4.42 6.62 -6.70
CA VAL A 86 4.01 8.03 -6.69
C VAL A 86 5.08 8.92 -6.05
N PHE A 87 5.68 8.45 -4.95
CA PHE A 87 6.53 9.25 -4.08
C PHE A 87 7.94 8.66 -3.91
N GLY A 88 8.36 7.73 -4.78
CA GLY A 88 9.67 7.05 -4.64
C GLY A 88 9.93 6.51 -3.23
N ALA A 89 8.87 6.14 -2.49
CA ALA A 89 8.94 5.95 -1.05
C ALA A 89 9.75 4.69 -0.72
N ARG A 90 10.67 4.81 0.25
CA ARG A 90 11.49 3.70 0.75
C ARG A 90 11.37 3.61 2.26
N GLU A 91 11.11 2.40 2.75
CA GLU A 91 11.09 2.08 4.18
C GLU A 91 12.34 1.28 4.55
N ILE A 92 13.04 1.73 5.58
CA ILE A 92 14.20 1.04 6.14
C ILE A 92 13.84 0.71 7.59
N GLY A 93 13.66 -0.57 7.88
CA GLY A 93 13.37 -1.08 9.22
C GLY A 93 14.59 -1.76 9.80
N GLU A 94 15.11 -1.23 10.91
CA GLU A 94 16.15 -1.86 11.71
C GLU A 94 15.49 -2.55 12.91
N MET A 95 15.51 -3.89 12.89
CA MET A 95 14.98 -4.72 13.96
C MET A 95 16.15 -5.41 14.70
N PRO A 96 16.44 -5.01 15.94
CA PRO A 96 17.47 -5.65 16.74
C PRO A 96 17.14 -7.13 17.01
N PRO A 97 18.14 -8.00 17.17
CA PRO A 97 17.92 -9.40 17.47
C PRO A 97 17.26 -9.59 18.85
N PRO A 98 16.53 -10.71 19.06
CA PRO A 98 15.89 -10.99 20.34
C PRO A 98 16.93 -11.02 21.47
N GLY A 99 16.62 -10.36 22.58
CA GLY A 99 17.52 -10.24 23.74
C GLY A 99 18.50 -9.06 23.69
N SER A 100 18.53 -8.29 22.60
CA SER A 100 19.33 -7.06 22.55
C SER A 100 18.58 -5.87 23.18
N ALA A 101 19.33 -4.97 23.84
CA ALA A 101 18.79 -3.75 24.43
C ALA A 101 18.71 -2.57 23.42
N ALA A 102 19.08 -2.82 22.15
CA ALA A 102 19.05 -1.79 21.13
C ALA A 102 17.60 -1.43 20.76
N THR A 103 17.40 -0.19 20.32
CA THR A 103 16.08 0.30 19.90
C THR A 103 15.81 -0.05 18.44
N ALA A 104 14.59 -0.50 18.14
CA ALA A 104 14.15 -0.64 16.76
C ALA A 104 13.96 0.74 16.13
N ARG A 105 14.32 0.88 14.86
CA ARG A 105 14.19 2.15 14.12
C ARG A 105 13.48 1.92 12.79
N LEU A 106 12.58 2.85 12.47
CA LEU A 106 11.92 2.92 11.17
C LEU A 106 12.27 4.27 10.55
N THR A 107 12.94 4.24 9.39
CA THR A 107 13.22 5.43 8.59
C THR A 107 12.42 5.36 7.31
N VAL A 108 11.73 6.46 6.98
CA VAL A 108 10.92 6.59 5.78
C VAL A 108 11.47 7.75 4.96
N VAL A 109 11.89 7.46 3.74
CA VAL A 109 12.35 8.48 2.77
C VAL A 109 11.32 8.56 1.66
N MET A 110 10.90 9.78 1.31
CA MET A 110 9.94 10.06 0.25
C MET A 110 10.47 11.17 -0.66
N HIS A 111 10.14 11.07 -1.95
CA HIS A 111 10.62 11.93 -3.01
C HIS A 111 9.46 12.24 -3.95
N ASP A 112 9.11 13.51 -4.13
CA ASP A 112 8.00 13.86 -4.99
C ASP A 112 8.48 13.91 -6.45
N LEU A 113 8.30 12.81 -7.15
CA LEU A 113 8.80 12.64 -8.52
C LEU A 113 8.21 13.67 -9.49
N ILE A 114 6.96 14.08 -9.29
CA ILE A 114 6.29 15.05 -10.15
C ILE A 114 6.82 16.45 -9.83
N TRP A 115 6.90 16.80 -8.56
CA TRP A 115 7.46 18.09 -8.16
C TRP A 115 8.89 18.25 -8.66
N GLU A 116 9.74 17.25 -8.42
CA GLU A 116 11.16 17.33 -8.72
C GLU A 116 11.46 17.18 -10.22
N GLY A 117 10.70 16.34 -10.92
CA GLY A 117 10.86 16.11 -12.35
C GLY A 117 10.22 17.16 -13.24
N LEU A 118 9.13 17.80 -12.80
CA LEU A 118 8.34 18.72 -13.64
C LEU A 118 8.26 20.13 -13.07
N TYR A 119 7.78 20.29 -11.84
CA TYR A 119 7.52 21.63 -11.29
C TYR A 119 8.80 22.39 -10.96
N ALA A 120 9.76 21.75 -10.28
CA ALA A 120 11.03 22.35 -9.91
C ALA A 120 11.83 22.88 -11.11
N PRO A 121 12.02 22.14 -12.24
CA PRO A 121 12.70 22.67 -13.40
C PRO A 121 11.92 23.80 -14.08
N ILE A 122 10.58 23.71 -14.15
CA ILE A 122 9.75 24.81 -14.69
C ILE A 122 9.92 26.07 -13.83
N ALA A 123 9.84 25.95 -12.50
CA ALA A 123 10.02 27.06 -11.58
C ALA A 123 11.41 27.69 -11.74
N LYS A 124 12.46 26.87 -11.89
CA LYS A 124 13.83 27.35 -12.18
C LYS A 124 13.89 28.09 -13.51
N LEU A 125 13.24 27.58 -14.56
CA LEU A 125 13.21 28.21 -15.88
C LEU A 125 12.48 29.57 -15.84
N ILE A 126 11.32 29.62 -15.19
CA ILE A 126 10.56 30.85 -14.99
C ILE A 126 11.39 31.85 -14.18
N GLY A 127 12.05 31.42 -13.11
CA GLY A 127 12.95 32.27 -12.32
C GLY A 127 14.09 32.83 -13.18
N PHE A 128 14.72 32.00 -14.00
CA PHE A 128 15.78 32.42 -14.92
C PHE A 128 15.27 33.43 -15.96
N ALA A 129 14.13 33.15 -16.60
CA ALA A 129 13.51 34.06 -17.55
C ALA A 129 13.14 35.40 -16.91
N THR A 130 12.58 35.37 -15.70
CA THR A 130 12.23 36.58 -14.94
C THR A 130 13.46 37.42 -14.66
N LEU A 131 14.57 36.81 -14.23
CA LEU A 131 15.85 37.52 -14.01
C LEU A 131 16.38 38.18 -15.29
N ARG A 132 16.22 37.52 -16.45
CA ARG A 132 16.62 38.09 -17.75
C ARG A 132 15.72 39.26 -18.17
N ILE A 133 14.41 39.12 -18.00
CA ILE A 133 13.42 40.18 -18.30
C ILE A 133 13.58 41.36 -17.35
N ASN A 134 14.04 41.14 -16.12
CA ASN A 134 14.22 42.19 -15.11
C ASN A 134 15.17 43.31 -15.58
N VAL A 135 16.08 43.03 -16.51
CA VAL A 135 16.95 44.04 -17.14
C VAL A 135 16.15 45.16 -17.82
N LEU A 136 14.93 44.86 -18.32
CA LEU A 136 14.05 45.86 -18.93
C LEU A 136 13.60 46.93 -17.92
N GLN A 137 13.54 46.62 -16.62
CA GLN A 137 13.16 47.60 -15.60
C GLN A 137 14.22 48.71 -15.41
N PHE A 138 15.47 48.45 -15.80
CA PHE A 138 16.60 49.37 -15.64
C PHE A 138 17.02 50.05 -16.96
N LEU A 139 16.14 50.08 -17.96
CA LEU A 139 16.37 50.76 -19.23
C LEU A 139 16.43 52.28 -19.05
N THR A 140 17.27 52.95 -19.85
CA THR A 140 17.25 54.42 -19.94
C THR A 140 15.95 54.89 -20.59
N ILE A 141 15.52 56.13 -20.26
CA ILE A 141 14.27 56.72 -20.76
C ILE A 141 14.16 56.62 -22.29
N ARG A 142 15.24 56.89 -23.03
CA ARG A 142 15.26 56.81 -24.50
C ARG A 142 14.92 55.40 -24.99
N ARG A 143 15.53 54.35 -24.43
CA ARG A 143 15.29 52.96 -24.85
C ARG A 143 13.88 52.50 -24.48
N TYR A 144 13.38 52.92 -23.33
CA TYR A 144 12.02 52.63 -22.90
C TYR A 144 10.99 53.21 -23.89
N LEU A 145 11.12 54.48 -24.27
CA LEU A 145 10.23 55.12 -25.24
C LEU A 145 10.25 54.41 -26.61
N THR A 146 11.44 54.02 -27.08
CA THR A 146 11.55 53.25 -28.34
C THR A 146 10.86 51.90 -28.25
N LEU A 147 11.00 51.18 -27.13
CA LEU A 147 10.34 49.89 -26.91
C LEU A 147 8.81 50.03 -26.96
N VAL A 148 8.25 51.02 -26.27
CA VAL A 148 6.80 51.29 -26.26
C VAL A 148 6.31 51.68 -27.66
N PHE A 149 7.03 52.55 -28.38
CA PHE A 149 6.67 52.92 -29.75
C PHE A 149 6.60 51.69 -30.68
N VAL A 150 7.62 50.82 -30.64
CA VAL A 150 7.64 49.58 -31.44
C VAL A 150 6.49 48.65 -31.05
N ALA A 151 6.22 48.49 -29.75
CA ALA A 151 5.10 47.65 -29.28
C ALA A 151 3.75 48.16 -29.80
N LEU A 152 3.53 49.48 -29.83
CA LEU A 152 2.32 50.09 -30.37
C LEU A 152 2.17 49.86 -31.88
N VAL A 153 3.25 50.03 -32.65
CA VAL A 153 3.24 49.75 -34.09
C VAL A 153 2.94 48.26 -34.36
N LEU A 154 3.56 47.35 -33.61
CA LEU A 154 3.31 45.91 -33.70
C LEU A 154 1.85 45.57 -33.41
N LEU A 155 1.29 46.14 -32.33
CA LEU A 155 -0.12 45.95 -31.97
C LEU A 155 -1.04 46.43 -33.10
N LEU A 156 -0.74 47.59 -33.69
CA LEU A 156 -1.52 48.14 -34.80
C LEU A 156 -1.49 47.22 -36.03
N VAL A 157 -0.31 46.68 -36.37
CA VAL A 157 -0.15 45.73 -37.49
C VAL A 157 -0.93 44.45 -37.25
N VAL A 158 -0.87 43.88 -36.04
CA VAL A 158 -1.61 42.67 -35.68
C VAL A 158 -3.13 42.90 -35.73
N LEU A 159 -3.61 44.09 -35.36
CA LEU A 159 -5.03 44.45 -35.42
C LEU A 159 -5.52 44.77 -36.85
N SER A 160 -4.62 45.23 -37.72
CA SER A 160 -4.93 45.54 -39.10
C SER A 160 -4.83 44.35 -40.05
N LEU A 161 -4.29 43.23 -39.57
CA LEU A 161 -4.26 41.93 -40.24
C LEU A 161 -5.55 41.16 -39.92
#